data_AF-A0A945C947-F1
#
_entry.id   AF-A0A945C947-F1
#
_cell.length_a   1.000
_cell.length_b   1.000
_cell.length_c   1.000
_cell.angle_alpha   90.00
_cell.angle_beta   90.00
_cell.angle_gamma   90.00
#
_symmetry.space_group_name_H-M   'P 1'
#
loop_
_entity.id
_entity.type
_entity.pdbx_description
1 polymer ?
#
loop_
_entity_poly.entity_id
_entity_poly.type
_entity_poly.pdbx_seq_one_letter_code
_entity_poly.pdbx_strand_id
1 'polypeptide(L)'
;MKNAFIFLIYAWLRFDPIIRLAFGKRWTPRYEFMASLFGEKDAENFLKNRVKIVKARDKKSAPYVTPSNVDEKITQFLKINQDTKTGLKKRQQIIKKLIFWALDPEINAQNIESYKTRSNIVKALLGVIFQNSLADETEQILSGIKKIVFSRTTYIGSKGEPSPIVHNTLIDGVGRVLNTHFGEVVRLRNEKLEDLTKIKIIKEIKNDEKGTGSLAFSGAHRKDDPYRHKFPLPNRRANMLIRVLKHYQYSAWPESRETAIELIKNMESKLGFDLEESSPTEES
;
A
#
# COMPACT_ATOMS: atom_id res chain seq x y z
N MET A 1 -46.52 -9.87 15.38
CA MET A 1 -47.78 -9.21 14.92
C MET A 1 -47.73 -7.69 14.92
N LYS A 2 -47.26 -6.99 15.99
CA LYS A 2 -47.13 -5.51 16.00
C LYS A 2 -46.36 -4.92 14.79
N ASN A 3 -45.26 -5.54 14.38
CA ASN A 3 -44.44 -5.06 13.26
C ASN A 3 -45.13 -5.15 11.88
N ALA A 4 -46.04 -6.12 11.69
CA ALA A 4 -46.80 -6.26 10.44
C ALA A 4 -47.88 -5.17 10.34
N PHE A 5 -48.49 -4.80 11.47
CA PHE A 5 -49.47 -3.72 11.54
C PHE A 5 -48.82 -2.36 11.25
N ILE A 6 -47.62 -2.12 11.81
CA ILE A 6 -46.81 -0.93 11.50
C ILE A 6 -46.41 -0.90 10.01
N PHE A 7 -46.18 -2.06 9.38
CA PHE A 7 -45.86 -2.16 7.95
C PHE A 7 -47.06 -1.88 7.03
N LEU A 8 -48.27 -2.30 7.44
CA LEU A 8 -49.53 -1.98 6.76
C LEU A 8 -49.88 -0.49 6.87
N ILE A 9 -49.74 0.07 8.08
CA ILE A 9 -49.88 1.52 8.33
C ILE A 9 -48.83 2.30 7.51
N TYR A 10 -47.62 1.76 7.35
CA TYR A 10 -46.57 2.31 6.50
C TYR A 10 -46.90 2.27 4.99
N ALA A 11 -47.47 1.17 4.49
CA ALA A 11 -47.92 1.10 3.11
C ALA A 11 -49.03 2.13 2.87
N TRP A 12 -49.96 2.26 3.83
CA TRP A 12 -51.02 3.25 3.79
C TRP A 12 -50.47 4.69 3.78
N LEU A 13 -49.62 5.09 4.73
CA LEU A 13 -48.99 6.42 4.81
C LEU A 13 -48.02 6.76 3.67
N ARG A 14 -47.35 5.77 3.07
CA ARG A 14 -46.42 5.96 1.95
C ARG A 14 -47.14 6.18 0.62
N PHE A 15 -48.27 5.52 0.44
CA PHE A 15 -49.08 5.61 -0.76
C PHE A 15 -50.26 6.56 -0.63
N ASP A 16 -50.52 7.11 0.56
CA ASP A 16 -51.54 8.14 0.76
C ASP A 16 -51.13 9.44 0.03
N PRO A 17 -51.77 9.76 -1.10
CA PRO A 17 -51.49 10.97 -1.85
C PRO A 17 -51.84 12.22 -1.05
N ILE A 18 -52.74 12.14 -0.06
CA ILE A 18 -53.24 13.26 0.74
C ILE A 18 -52.14 13.81 1.65
N ILE A 19 -51.38 12.96 2.33
CA ILE A 19 -50.27 13.38 3.21
C ILE A 19 -49.07 13.92 2.40
N ARG A 20 -48.88 13.40 1.18
CA ARG A 20 -47.87 13.90 0.26
C ARG A 20 -48.25 15.25 -0.35
N LEU A 21 -49.53 15.46 -0.65
CA LEU A 21 -50.11 16.73 -1.09
C LEU A 21 -50.13 17.79 0.03
N ALA A 22 -50.52 17.40 1.25
CA ALA A 22 -50.69 18.32 2.38
C ALA A 22 -49.36 18.85 2.95
N PHE A 23 -48.31 18.02 3.02
CA PHE A 23 -47.05 18.38 3.71
C PHE A 23 -45.80 18.41 2.81
N GLY A 24 -45.94 18.11 1.51
CA GLY A 24 -44.85 18.22 0.54
C GLY A 24 -43.63 17.34 0.87
N LYS A 25 -42.42 17.91 0.91
CA LYS A 25 -41.20 17.20 1.36
C LYS A 25 -40.77 17.59 2.80
N ARG A 26 -41.56 18.41 3.50
CA ARG A 26 -41.19 18.97 4.81
C ARG A 26 -41.41 17.92 5.91
N TRP A 27 -40.41 17.72 6.77
CA TRP A 27 -40.37 16.61 7.73
C TRP A 27 -41.00 16.92 9.08
N THR A 28 -40.87 18.15 9.58
CA THR A 28 -41.42 18.58 10.88
C THR A 28 -42.94 18.41 10.98
N PRO A 29 -43.74 18.85 9.97
CA PRO A 29 -45.21 18.71 10.05
C PRO A 29 -45.67 17.24 9.98
N ARG A 30 -44.89 16.39 9.29
CA ARG A 30 -45.15 14.95 9.20
C ARG A 30 -44.85 14.24 10.51
N TYR A 31 -43.81 14.68 11.20
CA TYR A 31 -43.49 14.17 12.54
C TYR A 31 -44.57 14.56 13.54
N GLU A 32 -44.99 15.82 13.56
CA GLU A 32 -46.06 16.31 14.45
C GLU A 32 -47.38 15.55 14.20
N PHE A 33 -47.72 15.29 12.94
CA PHE A 33 -48.89 14.47 12.57
C PHE A 33 -48.75 12.99 12.98
N MET A 34 -47.57 12.39 12.84
CA MET A 34 -47.35 11.01 13.29
C MET A 34 -47.28 10.90 14.81
N ALA A 35 -46.73 11.91 15.49
CA ALA A 35 -46.65 11.99 16.93
C ALA A 35 -48.03 12.17 17.56
N SER A 36 -48.94 12.93 16.92
CA SER A 36 -50.31 13.08 17.39
C SER A 36 -51.16 11.81 17.21
N LEU A 37 -50.89 11.01 16.18
CA LEU A 37 -51.63 9.77 15.90
C LEU A 37 -51.11 8.55 16.66
N PHE A 38 -49.80 8.41 16.80
CA PHE A 38 -49.16 7.18 17.30
C PHE A 38 -48.36 7.40 18.60
N GLY A 39 -48.30 8.64 19.09
CA GLY A 39 -47.48 9.02 20.23
C GLY A 39 -46.03 9.35 19.85
N GLU A 40 -45.43 10.30 20.57
CA GLU A 40 -44.09 10.83 20.30
C GLU A 40 -43.00 9.75 20.28
N LYS A 41 -43.08 8.77 21.19
CA LYS A 41 -42.08 7.70 21.35
C LYS A 41 -42.01 6.77 20.14
N ASP A 42 -43.17 6.43 19.57
CA ASP A 42 -43.25 5.55 18.41
C ASP A 42 -42.93 6.31 17.12
N ALA A 43 -43.31 7.59 17.03
CA ALA A 43 -42.88 8.48 15.96
C ALA A 43 -41.35 8.69 15.94
N GLU A 44 -40.72 8.86 17.11
CA GLU A 44 -39.28 9.05 17.24
C GLU A 44 -38.50 7.77 16.92
N ASN A 45 -38.95 6.61 17.41
CA ASN A 45 -38.35 5.31 17.06
C ASN A 45 -38.46 5.01 15.56
N PHE A 46 -39.59 5.34 14.96
CA PHE A 46 -39.79 5.23 13.52
C PHE A 46 -38.84 6.13 12.72
N LEU A 47 -38.67 7.39 13.12
CA LEU A 47 -37.72 8.31 12.49
C LEU A 47 -36.27 7.84 12.64
N LYS A 48 -35.86 7.35 13.81
CA LYS A 48 -34.52 6.76 14.03
C LYS A 48 -34.27 5.59 13.09
N ASN A 49 -35.24 4.70 12.92
CA ASN A 49 -35.13 3.57 11.98
C ASN A 49 -35.10 4.03 10.52
N ARG A 50 -35.85 5.06 10.16
CA ARG A 50 -35.84 5.63 8.81
C ARG A 50 -34.51 6.31 8.47
N VAL A 51 -33.95 7.09 9.38
CA VAL A 51 -32.62 7.71 9.20
C VAL A 51 -31.57 6.61 8.99
N LYS A 52 -31.66 5.49 9.71
CA LYS A 52 -30.80 4.33 9.49
C LYS A 52 -31.00 3.71 8.09
N ILE A 53 -32.24 3.53 7.63
CA ILE A 53 -32.55 2.94 6.32
C ILE A 53 -32.14 3.86 5.16
N VAL A 54 -32.38 5.18 5.27
CA VAL A 54 -31.96 6.17 4.27
C VAL A 54 -30.44 6.26 4.23
N LYS A 55 -29.77 6.32 5.38
CA LYS A 55 -28.30 6.26 5.45
C LYS A 55 -27.73 4.97 4.87
N ALA A 56 -28.42 3.83 5.05
CA ALA A 56 -28.03 2.55 4.46
C ALA A 56 -28.26 2.50 2.94
N ARG A 57 -29.30 3.16 2.41
CA ARG A 57 -29.58 3.27 0.97
C ARG A 57 -28.67 4.26 0.24
N ASP A 58 -28.31 5.35 0.91
CA ASP A 58 -27.41 6.38 0.38
C ASP A 58 -25.92 6.03 0.58
N LYS A 59 -25.62 4.92 1.25
CA LYS A 59 -24.26 4.38 1.33
C LYS A 59 -23.88 3.91 -0.07
N LYS A 60 -23.13 4.75 -0.80
CA LYS A 60 -22.52 4.37 -2.09
C LYS A 60 -21.88 3.01 -1.93
N SER A 61 -22.30 2.02 -2.73
CA SER A 61 -21.64 0.73 -2.74
C SER A 61 -20.16 0.95 -3.05
N ALA A 62 -19.28 0.32 -2.26
CA ALA A 62 -17.86 0.32 -2.57
C ALA A 62 -17.65 -0.12 -4.04
N PRO A 63 -16.66 0.44 -4.74
CA PRO A 63 -16.42 0.05 -6.13
C PRO A 63 -15.95 -1.40 -6.20
N TYR A 64 -16.47 -2.14 -7.17
CA TYR A 64 -15.96 -3.47 -7.53
C TYR A 64 -14.65 -3.31 -8.30
N VAL A 65 -13.55 -3.83 -7.76
CA VAL A 65 -12.20 -3.69 -8.33
C VAL A 65 -11.66 -5.06 -8.73
N THR A 66 -11.29 -5.23 -9.99
CA THR A 66 -10.74 -6.48 -10.57
C THR A 66 -9.26 -6.36 -10.89
N PRO A 67 -8.55 -7.46 -11.18
CA PRO A 67 -7.17 -7.42 -11.67
C PRO A 67 -7.01 -6.55 -12.94
N SER A 68 -7.98 -6.59 -13.86
CA SER A 68 -7.96 -5.76 -15.07
C SER A 68 -7.96 -4.25 -14.76
N ASN A 69 -8.71 -3.83 -13.73
CA ASN A 69 -8.67 -2.43 -13.30
C ASN A 69 -7.31 -2.02 -12.72
N VAL A 70 -6.56 -2.97 -12.16
CA VAL A 70 -5.18 -2.74 -11.69
C VAL A 70 -4.25 -2.59 -12.91
N ASP A 71 -4.37 -3.44 -13.92
CA ASP A 71 -3.54 -3.39 -15.13
C ASP A 71 -3.75 -2.10 -15.94
N GLU A 72 -4.99 -1.59 -15.98
CA GLU A 72 -5.28 -0.27 -16.52
C GLU A 72 -4.53 0.84 -15.78
N LYS A 73 -4.46 0.76 -14.44
CA LYS A 73 -3.74 1.74 -13.62
C LYS A 73 -2.23 1.65 -13.81
N ILE A 74 -1.68 0.46 -13.96
CA ILE A 74 -0.27 0.25 -14.30
C ILE A 74 0.04 0.91 -15.65
N THR A 75 -0.77 0.60 -16.67
CA THR A 75 -0.59 1.15 -18.02
C THR A 75 -0.69 2.67 -18.02
N GLN A 76 -1.65 3.23 -17.27
CA GLN A 76 -1.77 4.68 -17.10
C GLN A 76 -0.54 5.27 -16.42
N PHE A 77 -0.02 4.64 -15.36
CA PHE A 77 1.18 5.10 -14.66
C PHE A 77 2.39 5.19 -15.60
N LEU A 78 2.60 4.15 -16.42
CA LEU A 78 3.73 4.09 -17.36
C LEU A 78 3.61 5.09 -18.51
N LYS A 79 2.39 5.44 -18.94
CA LYS A 79 2.15 6.41 -20.02
C LYS A 79 2.20 7.87 -19.57
N ILE A 80 2.14 8.15 -18.27
CA ILE A 80 2.14 9.54 -17.78
C ILE A 80 3.55 10.13 -17.88
N ASN A 81 3.65 11.28 -18.55
CA ASN A 81 4.89 12.07 -18.60
C ASN A 81 5.26 12.56 -17.19
N GLN A 82 6.39 12.05 -16.67
CA GLN A 82 6.92 12.36 -15.36
C GLN A 82 7.59 13.73 -15.25
N ASP A 83 7.97 14.36 -16.36
CA ASP A 83 8.69 15.64 -16.36
C ASP A 83 7.76 16.82 -16.07
N THR A 84 6.45 16.57 -16.02
CA THR A 84 5.44 17.59 -15.75
C THR A 84 4.90 17.50 -14.32
N LYS A 85 4.72 18.66 -13.66
CA LYS A 85 4.12 18.74 -12.31
C LYS A 85 2.74 18.07 -12.23
N THR A 86 1.96 18.17 -13.30
CA THR A 86 0.64 17.53 -13.42
C THR A 86 0.76 16.02 -13.57
N GLY A 87 1.75 15.53 -14.34
CA GLY A 87 2.04 14.12 -14.48
C GLY A 87 2.50 13.47 -13.17
N LEU A 88 3.42 14.10 -12.44
CA LEU A 88 3.86 13.66 -11.11
C LEU A 88 2.68 13.48 -10.15
N LYS A 89 1.78 14.47 -10.09
CA LYS A 89 0.56 14.37 -9.26
C LYS A 89 -0.32 13.19 -9.67
N LYS A 90 -0.53 12.96 -10.97
CA LYS A 90 -1.34 11.84 -11.47
C LYS A 90 -0.73 10.49 -11.10
N ARG A 91 0.59 10.35 -11.23
CA ARG A 91 1.32 9.13 -10.85
C ARG A 91 1.20 8.84 -9.36
N GLN A 92 1.42 9.85 -8.51
CA GLN A 92 1.20 9.74 -7.07
C GLN A 92 -0.24 9.36 -6.72
N GLN A 93 -1.24 9.93 -7.41
CA GLN A 93 -2.65 9.58 -7.23
C GLN A 93 -2.94 8.12 -7.61
N ILE A 94 -2.32 7.59 -8.68
CA ILE A 94 -2.45 6.17 -9.04
C ILE A 94 -1.90 5.29 -7.92
N ILE A 95 -0.70 5.59 -7.40
CA ILE A 95 -0.12 4.84 -6.29
C ILE A 95 -1.04 4.89 -5.06
N LYS A 96 -1.57 6.07 -4.69
CA LYS A 96 -2.52 6.21 -3.56
C LYS A 96 -3.77 5.37 -3.79
N LYS A 97 -4.29 5.36 -5.01
CA LYS A 97 -5.50 4.62 -5.37
C LYS A 97 -5.29 3.11 -5.27
N LEU A 98 -4.15 2.60 -5.75
CA LEU A 98 -3.79 1.19 -5.62
C LEU A 98 -3.65 0.78 -4.14
N ILE A 99 -2.95 1.58 -3.34
CA ILE A 99 -2.83 1.34 -1.89
C ILE A 99 -4.21 1.37 -1.22
N PHE A 100 -5.06 2.34 -1.56
CA PHE A 100 -6.41 2.43 -1.03
C PHE A 100 -7.25 1.18 -1.35
N TRP A 101 -7.23 0.72 -2.60
CA TRP A 101 -7.93 -0.50 -3.01
C TRP A 101 -7.42 -1.74 -2.27
N ALA A 102 -6.13 -1.83 -1.98
CA ALA A 102 -5.58 -2.95 -1.22
C ALA A 102 -5.98 -2.95 0.26
N LEU A 103 -6.27 -1.79 0.84
CA LEU A 103 -6.55 -1.61 2.27
C LEU A 103 -8.03 -1.55 2.61
N ASP A 104 -8.88 -1.10 1.68
CA ASP A 104 -10.29 -0.84 1.97
C ASP A 104 -11.09 -2.14 2.20
N PRO A 105 -11.63 -2.37 3.41
CA PRO A 105 -12.35 -3.61 3.71
C PRO A 105 -13.65 -3.76 2.93
N GLU A 106 -14.33 -2.66 2.59
CA GLU A 106 -15.60 -2.72 1.87
C GLU A 106 -15.40 -3.11 0.41
N ILE A 107 -14.35 -2.59 -0.24
CA ILE A 107 -13.93 -3.02 -1.60
C ILE A 107 -13.56 -4.51 -1.59
N ASN A 108 -12.80 -4.94 -0.58
CA ASN A 108 -12.31 -6.31 -0.48
C ASN A 108 -13.42 -7.32 -0.16
N ALA A 109 -14.40 -6.95 0.66
CA ALA A 109 -15.53 -7.81 1.00
C ALA A 109 -16.49 -8.04 -0.17
N GLN A 110 -16.57 -7.10 -1.11
CA GLN A 110 -17.47 -7.20 -2.26
C GLN A 110 -16.91 -8.05 -3.41
N ASN A 111 -15.60 -8.32 -3.45
CA ASN A 111 -14.97 -9.08 -4.52
C ASN A 111 -14.51 -10.48 -4.06
N ILE A 112 -15.06 -11.52 -4.69
CA ILE A 112 -14.65 -12.93 -4.49
C ILE A 112 -13.18 -13.13 -4.89
N GLU A 113 -12.72 -12.42 -5.92
CA GLU A 113 -11.33 -12.40 -6.39
C GLU A 113 -10.48 -11.29 -5.73
N SER A 114 -10.89 -10.80 -4.55
CA SER A 114 -10.15 -9.75 -3.83
C SER A 114 -8.69 -10.14 -3.61
N TYR A 115 -8.40 -11.40 -3.27
CA TYR A 115 -7.02 -11.86 -3.07
C TYR A 115 -6.17 -11.77 -4.36
N LYS A 116 -6.73 -12.10 -5.53
CA LYS A 116 -6.04 -11.95 -6.83
C LYS A 116 -5.77 -10.49 -7.13
N THR A 117 -6.77 -9.64 -6.90
CA THR A 117 -6.66 -8.19 -7.11
C THR A 117 -5.60 -7.57 -6.20
N ARG A 118 -5.61 -7.90 -4.91
CA ARG A 118 -4.60 -7.45 -3.92
C ARG A 118 -3.21 -7.97 -4.27
N SER A 119 -3.09 -9.22 -4.68
CA SER A 119 -1.81 -9.78 -5.14
C SER A 119 -1.31 -9.02 -6.36
N ASN A 120 -2.18 -8.70 -7.34
CA ASN A 120 -1.79 -7.93 -8.51
C ASN A 120 -1.34 -6.50 -8.12
N ILE A 121 -2.04 -5.87 -7.18
CA ILE A 121 -1.64 -4.56 -6.63
C ILE A 121 -0.26 -4.64 -6.00
N VAL A 122 0.02 -5.64 -5.17
CA VAL A 122 1.34 -5.81 -4.55
C VAL A 122 2.42 -6.05 -5.60
N LYS A 123 2.18 -6.97 -6.57
CA LYS A 123 3.11 -7.23 -7.68
C LYS A 123 3.40 -5.97 -8.48
N ALA A 124 2.40 -5.16 -8.74
CA ALA A 124 2.56 -3.89 -9.44
C ALA A 124 3.39 -2.91 -8.62
N LEU A 125 3.01 -2.68 -7.36
CA LEU A 125 3.62 -1.70 -6.47
C LEU A 125 5.08 -2.02 -6.13
N LEU A 126 5.44 -3.29 -5.93
CA LEU A 126 6.83 -3.74 -5.65
C LEU A 126 7.58 -4.21 -6.91
N GLY A 127 6.93 -4.20 -8.07
CA GLY A 127 7.49 -4.63 -9.36
C GLY A 127 7.57 -3.46 -10.34
N VAL A 128 6.74 -3.49 -11.37
CA VAL A 128 6.85 -2.55 -12.50
C VAL A 128 6.68 -1.07 -12.10
N ILE A 129 5.77 -0.76 -11.16
CA ILE A 129 5.60 0.60 -10.66
C ILE A 129 6.80 0.98 -9.81
N PHE A 130 7.28 0.07 -8.95
CA PHE A 130 8.50 0.30 -8.18
C PHE A 130 9.69 0.58 -9.09
N GLN A 131 9.91 -0.19 -10.15
CA GLN A 131 11.09 0.00 -11.02
C GLN A 131 11.07 1.36 -11.72
N ASN A 132 9.88 1.84 -12.09
CA ASN A 132 9.71 3.08 -12.83
C ASN A 132 9.37 4.30 -11.95
N SER A 133 9.39 4.17 -10.62
CA SER A 133 9.01 5.27 -9.72
C SER A 133 10.16 6.22 -9.40
N LEU A 134 9.85 7.48 -9.12
CA LEU A 134 10.80 8.45 -8.57
C LEU A 134 11.01 8.24 -7.05
N ALA A 135 11.94 8.98 -6.44
CA ALA A 135 12.24 8.86 -5.01
C ALA A 135 10.99 9.07 -4.13
N ASP A 136 10.25 10.17 -4.30
CA ASP A 136 9.03 10.46 -3.53
C ASP A 136 7.93 9.40 -3.73
N GLU A 137 7.80 8.90 -4.96
CA GLU A 137 6.85 7.84 -5.29
C GLU A 137 7.25 6.52 -4.61
N THR A 138 8.54 6.22 -4.55
CA THR A 138 9.11 5.06 -3.85
C THR A 138 8.81 5.13 -2.36
N GLU A 139 9.00 6.29 -1.74
CA GLU A 139 8.66 6.52 -0.34
C GLU A 139 7.17 6.27 -0.07
N GLN A 140 6.31 6.73 -0.97
CA GLN A 140 4.88 6.52 -0.89
C GLN A 140 4.50 5.04 -1.03
N ILE A 141 5.13 4.32 -1.97
CA ILE A 141 4.95 2.88 -2.18
C ILE A 141 5.35 2.12 -0.91
N LEU A 142 6.57 2.34 -0.39
CA LEU A 142 7.08 1.63 0.78
C LEU A 142 6.23 1.90 2.03
N SER A 143 5.75 3.14 2.21
CA SER A 143 4.79 3.45 3.27
C SER A 143 3.45 2.74 3.07
N GLY A 144 3.00 2.57 1.84
CA GLY A 144 1.79 1.82 1.49
C GLY A 144 1.94 0.33 1.79
N ILE A 145 3.06 -0.27 1.40
CA ILE A 145 3.37 -1.68 1.66
C ILE A 145 3.39 -1.98 3.15
N LYS A 146 4.00 -1.11 3.96
CA LYS A 146 3.93 -1.22 5.43
C LYS A 146 2.48 -1.30 5.91
N LYS A 147 1.59 -0.43 5.41
CA LYS A 147 0.17 -0.45 5.78
C LYS A 147 -0.52 -1.74 5.33
N ILE A 148 -0.23 -2.23 4.13
CA ILE A 148 -0.84 -3.46 3.57
C ILE A 148 -0.43 -4.69 4.38
N VAL A 149 0.83 -4.77 4.80
CA VAL A 149 1.33 -5.87 5.65
C VAL A 149 0.64 -5.88 7.01
N PHE A 150 0.48 -4.71 7.64
CA PHE A 150 -0.08 -4.61 8.99
C PHE A 150 -1.59 -4.36 9.05
N SER A 151 -2.27 -4.26 7.91
CA SER A 151 -3.72 -4.13 7.90
C SER A 151 -4.33 -5.45 8.35
N ARG A 152 -4.99 -5.45 9.52
CA ARG A 152 -5.86 -6.56 9.94
C ARG A 152 -7.02 -6.65 8.96
N THR A 153 -6.95 -7.56 8.00
CA THR A 153 -8.14 -7.94 7.24
C THR A 153 -9.04 -8.81 8.12
N THR A 154 -9.83 -8.15 8.97
CA THR A 154 -11.08 -8.67 9.55
C THR A 154 -12.05 -9.01 8.41
N TYR A 155 -12.78 -10.13 8.32
CA TYR A 155 -13.07 -11.25 9.21
C TYR A 155 -12.99 -12.55 8.39
N ILE A 156 -12.63 -13.65 9.06
CA ILE A 156 -12.62 -15.05 8.60
C ILE A 156 -13.79 -15.34 7.61
N GLY A 157 -13.44 -15.79 6.41
CA GLY A 157 -14.28 -16.15 5.27
C GLY A 157 -13.71 -15.72 3.91
N SER A 158 -14.16 -16.37 2.83
CA SER A 158 -13.75 -16.21 1.41
C SER A 158 -13.85 -14.79 0.79
N LYS A 159 -14.15 -13.76 1.59
CA LYS A 159 -14.36 -12.38 1.19
C LYS A 159 -13.54 -11.46 2.09
N GLY A 160 -12.30 -11.20 1.68
CA GLY A 160 -11.42 -10.22 2.32
C GLY A 160 -10.31 -10.78 3.23
N GLU A 161 -10.20 -12.10 3.39
CA GLU A 161 -9.17 -12.75 4.22
C GLU A 161 -7.71 -12.38 3.87
N PRO A 162 -6.78 -12.47 4.84
CA PRO A 162 -5.35 -12.53 4.56
C PRO A 162 -5.03 -13.86 3.86
N SER A 163 -4.87 -13.79 2.53
CA SER A 163 -4.56 -14.96 1.71
C SER A 163 -3.06 -15.25 1.72
N PRO A 164 -2.63 -16.52 1.85
CA PRO A 164 -1.22 -16.91 1.72
C PRO A 164 -0.63 -16.47 0.37
N ILE A 165 -1.45 -16.39 -0.68
CA ILE A 165 -1.04 -15.91 -2.00
C ILE A 165 -0.59 -14.43 -1.93
N VAL A 166 -1.31 -13.60 -1.19
CA VAL A 166 -0.96 -12.17 -0.99
C VAL A 166 0.30 -12.06 -0.13
N HIS A 167 0.44 -12.91 0.88
CA HIS A 167 1.63 -12.94 1.75
C HIS A 167 2.88 -13.36 0.98
N ASN A 168 2.82 -14.45 0.21
CA ASN A 168 3.92 -14.91 -0.64
C ASN A 168 4.30 -13.83 -1.65
N THR A 169 3.31 -13.18 -2.27
CA THR A 169 3.56 -12.05 -3.17
C THR A 169 4.26 -10.87 -2.49
N LEU A 170 3.92 -10.57 -1.24
CA LEU A 170 4.60 -9.54 -0.44
C LEU A 170 6.04 -9.96 -0.12
N ILE A 171 6.26 -11.20 0.30
CA ILE A 171 7.59 -11.75 0.61
C ILE A 171 8.48 -11.70 -0.63
N ASP A 172 7.99 -12.18 -1.78
CA ASP A 172 8.73 -12.19 -3.05
C ASP A 172 9.07 -10.77 -3.52
N GLY A 173 8.10 -9.84 -3.44
CA GLY A 173 8.28 -8.45 -3.84
C GLY A 173 9.29 -7.73 -2.95
N VAL A 174 9.17 -7.89 -1.63
CA VAL A 174 10.11 -7.32 -0.66
C VAL A 174 11.50 -7.93 -0.84
N GLY A 175 11.57 -9.25 -1.04
CA GLY A 175 12.80 -9.98 -1.26
C GLY A 175 13.56 -9.51 -2.49
N ARG A 176 12.84 -9.27 -3.59
CA ARG A 176 13.41 -8.69 -4.81
C ARG A 176 14.01 -7.30 -4.57
N VAL A 177 13.26 -6.42 -3.90
CA VAL A 177 13.73 -5.05 -3.61
C VAL A 177 14.97 -5.06 -2.72
N LEU A 178 15.00 -5.90 -1.70
CA LEU A 178 16.16 -6.04 -0.81
C LEU A 178 17.36 -6.66 -1.52
N ASN A 179 17.18 -7.67 -2.37
CA ASN A 179 18.27 -8.22 -3.18
C ASN A 179 18.91 -7.16 -4.07
N THR A 180 18.11 -6.30 -4.73
CA THR A 180 18.65 -5.18 -5.52
C THR A 180 19.38 -4.17 -4.64
N HIS A 181 18.82 -3.84 -3.47
CA HIS A 181 19.47 -2.95 -2.50
C HIS A 181 20.85 -3.47 -2.08
N PHE A 182 20.94 -4.72 -1.65
CA PHE A 182 22.19 -5.30 -1.20
C PHE A 182 23.20 -5.50 -2.33
N GLY A 183 22.73 -5.82 -3.55
CA GLY A 183 23.59 -5.85 -4.73
C GLY A 183 24.29 -4.51 -4.99
N GLU A 184 23.55 -3.40 -4.89
CA GLU A 184 24.13 -2.06 -5.03
C GLU A 184 25.05 -1.67 -3.86
N VAL A 185 24.73 -2.07 -2.63
CA VAL A 185 25.63 -1.85 -1.48
C VAL A 185 26.97 -2.57 -1.69
N VAL A 186 26.93 -3.83 -2.16
CA VAL A 186 28.14 -4.59 -2.47
C VAL A 186 28.93 -3.97 -3.63
N ARG A 187 28.24 -3.51 -4.69
CA ARG A 187 28.90 -2.80 -5.80
C ARG A 187 29.64 -1.55 -5.33
N LEU A 188 28.97 -0.69 -4.55
CA LEU A 188 29.57 0.53 -4.00
C LEU A 188 30.74 0.24 -3.05
N ARG A 189 30.64 -0.83 -2.25
CA ARG A 189 31.74 -1.28 -1.40
C ARG A 189 32.95 -1.70 -2.23
N ASN A 190 32.74 -2.48 -3.29
CA ASN A 190 33.82 -2.95 -4.16
C ASN A 190 34.48 -1.79 -4.91
N GLU A 191 33.71 -0.84 -5.44
CA GLU A 191 34.23 0.39 -6.06
C GLU A 191 35.12 1.18 -5.08
N LYS A 192 34.66 1.36 -3.84
CA LYS A 192 35.45 2.04 -2.80
C LYS A 192 36.73 1.28 -2.45
N LEU A 193 36.70 -0.05 -2.39
CA LEU A 193 37.88 -0.88 -2.14
C LEU A 193 38.88 -0.80 -3.30
N GLU A 194 38.42 -0.80 -4.55
CA GLU A 194 39.27 -0.59 -5.72
C GLU A 194 39.95 0.78 -5.68
N ASP A 195 39.21 1.84 -5.36
CA ASP A 195 39.78 3.18 -5.26
C ASP A 195 40.79 3.29 -4.12
N LEU A 196 40.52 2.69 -2.96
CA LEU A 196 41.50 2.60 -1.87
C LEU A 196 42.75 1.82 -2.25
N THR A 197 42.59 0.74 -3.02
CA THR A 197 43.70 -0.09 -3.52
C THR A 197 44.53 0.70 -4.53
N LYS A 198 43.90 1.41 -5.47
CA LYS A 198 44.56 2.33 -6.40
C LYS A 198 45.34 3.41 -5.65
N ILE A 199 44.74 4.04 -4.63
CA ILE A 199 45.41 5.04 -3.80
C ILE A 199 46.64 4.45 -3.09
N LYS A 200 46.54 3.21 -2.57
CA LYS A 200 47.65 2.54 -1.89
C LYS A 200 48.80 2.24 -2.86
N ILE A 201 48.51 1.69 -4.04
CA ILE A 201 49.50 1.43 -5.10
C ILE A 201 50.18 2.74 -5.53
N ILE A 202 49.41 3.82 -5.72
CA ILE A 202 49.98 5.14 -6.07
C ILE A 202 50.91 5.65 -4.97
N LYS A 203 50.56 5.47 -3.69
CA LYS A 203 51.43 5.85 -2.57
C LYS A 203 52.71 5.03 -2.53
N GLU A 204 52.63 3.73 -2.82
CA GLU A 204 53.81 2.85 -2.91
C GLU A 204 54.70 3.28 -4.09
N ILE A 205 54.15 3.49 -5.28
CA ILE A 205 54.89 4.00 -6.45
C ILE A 205 55.52 5.36 -6.19
N LYS A 206 54.81 6.29 -5.54
CA LYS A 206 55.33 7.63 -5.21
C LYS A 206 56.36 7.63 -4.08
N ASN A 207 56.37 6.60 -3.23
CA ASN A 207 57.42 6.41 -2.24
C ASN A 207 58.68 5.81 -2.88
N ASP A 208 58.52 4.97 -3.91
CA ASP A 208 59.62 4.39 -4.68
C ASP A 208 60.21 5.37 -5.72
N GLU A 209 59.39 6.22 -6.31
CA GLU A 209 59.80 7.30 -7.22
C GLU A 209 59.77 8.65 -6.49
N LYS A 210 60.93 9.25 -6.18
CA LYS A 210 61.06 10.62 -5.64
C LYS A 210 60.62 11.71 -6.65
N GLY A 211 59.39 11.66 -7.15
CA GLY A 211 58.88 12.49 -8.24
C GLY A 211 57.47 13.01 -8.02
N THR A 212 57.33 14.33 -8.09
CA THR A 212 56.06 15.07 -8.05
C THR A 212 55.29 14.94 -9.36
N GLY A 213 54.52 13.86 -9.52
CA GLY A 213 53.52 13.72 -10.59
C GLY A 213 52.09 13.83 -10.03
N SER A 214 51.35 14.85 -10.44
CA SER A 214 49.91 14.98 -10.16
C SER A 214 49.11 14.36 -11.30
N LEU A 215 48.32 13.33 -11.01
CA LEU A 215 47.35 12.77 -11.94
C LEU A 215 45.94 12.89 -11.34
N ALA A 216 45.14 13.75 -11.96
CA ALA A 216 43.74 13.94 -11.63
C ALA A 216 42.89 12.88 -12.33
N PHE A 217 42.06 12.16 -11.58
CA PHE A 217 41.01 11.32 -12.14
C PHE A 217 39.67 12.06 -12.09
N SER A 218 39.09 12.28 -13.27
CA SER A 218 37.70 12.71 -13.42
C SER A 218 36.79 11.49 -13.31
N GLY A 219 36.30 11.22 -12.10
CA GLY A 219 35.13 10.36 -11.89
C GLY A 219 33.88 11.05 -12.42
N ALA A 220 33.67 11.03 -13.73
CA ALA A 220 32.43 11.51 -14.35
C ALA A 220 31.29 10.53 -14.05
N HIS A 221 30.82 10.49 -12.81
CA HIS A 221 29.51 9.95 -12.51
C HIS A 221 28.47 10.83 -13.21
N ARG A 222 27.83 10.29 -14.26
CA ARG A 222 26.67 10.92 -14.91
C ARG A 222 25.63 11.24 -13.84
N LYS A 223 25.45 12.53 -13.55
CA LYS A 223 24.57 13.07 -12.49
C LYS A 223 23.08 13.08 -12.84
N ASP A 224 22.71 12.74 -14.07
CA ASP A 224 21.41 13.15 -14.64
C ASP A 224 20.44 12.01 -14.96
N ASP A 225 20.58 10.82 -14.36
CA ASP A 225 19.56 9.76 -14.51
C ASP A 225 18.56 9.80 -13.32
N PRO A 226 17.33 10.30 -13.52
CA PRO A 226 16.34 10.47 -12.45
C PRO A 226 15.88 9.14 -11.84
N TYR A 227 16.15 8.00 -12.49
CA TYR A 227 15.82 6.67 -12.00
C TYR A 227 16.94 6.01 -11.19
N ARG A 228 18.18 6.52 -11.28
CA ARG A 228 19.40 5.82 -10.82
C ARG A 228 19.73 5.95 -9.33
N HIS A 229 18.99 6.77 -8.57
CA HIS A 229 19.30 7.04 -7.15
C HIS A 229 18.36 6.34 -6.15
N LYS A 230 17.60 5.34 -6.58
CA LYS A 230 16.73 4.58 -5.68
C LYS A 230 17.49 3.64 -4.76
N PHE A 231 18.57 3.08 -5.29
CA PHE A 231 19.43 2.16 -4.59
C PHE A 231 20.82 2.79 -4.42
N PRO A 232 21.48 2.56 -3.28
CA PRO A 232 20.96 1.88 -2.10
C PRO A 232 19.78 2.63 -1.47
N LEU A 233 18.79 1.89 -0.98
CA LEU A 233 17.66 2.49 -0.26
C LEU A 233 18.18 3.17 1.02
N PRO A 234 17.52 4.23 1.50
CA PRO A 234 17.81 4.78 2.81
C PRO A 234 17.72 3.69 3.89
N ASN A 235 18.67 3.64 4.84
CA ASN A 235 18.75 2.60 5.87
C ASN A 235 17.41 2.38 6.60
N ARG A 236 16.70 3.47 6.92
CA ARG A 236 15.36 3.40 7.53
C ARG A 236 14.37 2.54 6.75
N ARG A 237 14.42 2.61 5.41
CA ARG A 237 13.53 1.87 4.50
C ARG A 237 14.00 0.45 4.27
N ALA A 238 15.31 0.23 4.12
CA ALA A 238 15.87 -1.12 4.09
C ALA A 238 15.50 -1.90 5.37
N ASN A 239 15.70 -1.28 6.54
CA ASN A 239 15.34 -1.87 7.85
C ASN A 239 13.84 -2.13 7.99
N MET A 240 13.00 -1.24 7.44
CA MET A 240 11.55 -1.47 7.39
C MET A 240 11.21 -2.73 6.58
N LEU A 241 11.83 -2.92 5.41
CA LEU A 241 11.62 -4.10 4.56
C LEU A 241 12.14 -5.38 5.22
N ILE A 242 13.30 -5.33 5.89
CA ILE A 242 13.83 -6.44 6.69
C ILE A 242 12.84 -6.82 7.80
N ARG A 243 12.30 -5.84 8.54
CA ARG A 243 11.29 -6.09 9.57
C ARG A 243 10.02 -6.72 9.00
N VAL A 244 9.63 -6.35 7.78
CA VAL A 244 8.49 -6.98 7.09
C VAL A 244 8.79 -8.45 6.79
N LEU A 245 9.98 -8.79 6.27
CA LEU A 245 10.35 -10.20 6.06
C LEU A 245 10.39 -10.99 7.37
N LYS A 246 11.01 -10.43 8.42
CA LYS A 246 11.07 -11.06 9.74
C LYS A 246 9.67 -11.28 10.33
N HIS A 247 8.73 -10.36 10.11
CA HIS A 247 7.34 -10.56 10.54
C HIS A 247 6.72 -11.84 9.95
N TYR A 248 7.04 -12.17 8.70
CA TYR A 248 6.52 -13.38 8.05
C TYR A 248 7.13 -14.70 8.56
N GLN A 249 8.24 -14.67 9.29
CA GLN A 249 8.74 -15.85 10.03
C GLN A 249 7.77 -16.32 11.12
N TYR A 250 6.84 -15.46 11.54
CA TYR A 250 5.78 -15.79 12.49
C TYR A 250 4.40 -15.90 11.80
N SER A 251 4.39 -16.02 10.46
CA SER A 251 3.16 -16.20 9.70
C SER A 251 2.41 -17.44 10.18
N ALA A 252 1.09 -17.32 10.32
CA ALA A 252 0.20 -18.45 10.59
C ALA A 252 0.23 -19.52 9.48
N TRP A 253 0.67 -19.13 8.27
CA TRP A 253 0.78 -20.00 7.11
C TRP A 253 2.21 -20.59 7.01
N PRO A 254 2.37 -21.93 7.07
CA PRO A 254 3.68 -22.59 7.02
C PRO A 254 4.48 -22.29 5.75
N GLU A 255 3.85 -22.33 4.57
CA GLU A 255 4.54 -22.06 3.30
C GLU A 255 5.16 -20.66 3.26
N SER A 256 4.38 -19.63 3.61
CA SER A 256 4.88 -18.25 3.69
C SER A 256 6.01 -18.09 4.71
N ARG A 257 5.97 -18.88 5.79
CA ARG A 257 7.00 -18.88 6.83
C ARG A 257 8.31 -19.44 6.31
N GLU A 258 8.25 -20.61 5.66
CA GLU A 258 9.41 -21.29 5.09
C GLU A 258 10.06 -20.42 4.01
N THR A 259 9.27 -19.84 3.11
CA THR A 259 9.77 -18.91 2.08
C THR A 259 10.48 -17.70 2.70
N ALA A 260 9.92 -17.11 3.75
CA ALA A 260 10.54 -15.96 4.43
C ALA A 260 11.86 -16.35 5.11
N ILE A 261 11.91 -17.50 5.78
CA ILE A 261 13.14 -18.00 6.43
C ILE A 261 14.23 -18.29 5.41
N GLU A 262 13.90 -18.98 4.32
CA GLU A 262 14.85 -19.32 3.26
C GLU A 262 15.42 -18.05 2.61
N LEU A 263 14.56 -17.08 2.32
CA LEU A 263 14.96 -15.83 1.70
C LEU A 263 15.90 -15.01 2.61
N ILE A 264 15.64 -14.98 3.92
CA ILE A 264 16.51 -14.32 4.91
C ILE A 264 17.88 -15.01 4.95
N LYS A 265 17.92 -16.34 5.08
CA LYS A 265 19.18 -17.11 5.07
C LYS A 265 20.00 -16.87 3.80
N ASN A 266 19.33 -16.85 2.64
CA ASN A 266 19.96 -16.58 1.36
C ASN A 266 20.54 -15.16 1.27
N MET A 267 19.92 -14.17 1.92
CA MET A 267 20.45 -12.81 1.97
C MET A 267 21.64 -12.70 2.92
N GLU A 268 21.56 -13.28 4.12
CA GLU A 268 22.64 -13.29 5.11
C GLU A 268 23.89 -13.97 4.55
N SER A 269 23.72 -15.12 3.88
CA SER A 269 24.80 -15.82 3.19
C SER A 269 25.50 -14.96 2.13
N LYS A 270 24.75 -14.15 1.37
CA LYS A 270 25.32 -13.25 0.34
C LYS A 270 26.02 -12.03 0.94
N LEU A 271 25.54 -11.54 2.07
CA LEU A 271 26.07 -10.36 2.74
C LEU A 271 27.31 -10.69 3.58
N GLY A 272 27.39 -11.92 4.10
CA GLY A 272 28.46 -12.36 4.99
C GLY A 272 28.31 -11.81 6.42
N PHE A 273 27.12 -11.31 6.78
CA PHE A 273 26.77 -10.89 8.14
C PHE A 273 25.27 -11.09 8.37
N ASP A 274 24.90 -11.28 9.63
CA ASP A 274 23.51 -11.50 10.02
C ASP A 274 22.70 -10.22 9.88
N LEU A 275 21.46 -10.32 9.39
CA LEU A 275 20.54 -9.19 9.30
C LEU A 275 20.03 -8.76 10.70
N GLU A 276 20.59 -9.30 11.78
CA GLU A 276 20.31 -8.98 13.18
C GLU A 276 21.03 -7.71 13.68
N GLU A 277 22.21 -7.37 13.16
CA GLU A 277 23.06 -6.30 13.74
C GLU A 277 22.78 -4.87 13.23
N SER A 278 21.86 -4.68 12.28
CA SER A 278 21.60 -3.36 11.67
C SER A 278 20.48 -2.55 12.33
N SER A 279 20.11 -2.87 13.57
CA SER A 279 19.42 -1.90 14.42
C SER A 279 20.38 -0.75 14.71
N PRO A 280 20.14 0.48 14.20
CA PRO A 280 20.80 1.61 14.80
C PRO A 280 20.27 1.66 16.23
N THR A 281 21.19 1.54 17.19
CA THR A 281 21.08 2.24 18.46
C THR A 281 20.45 3.61 18.19
N GLU A 282 19.31 3.84 18.81
CA GLU A 282 18.74 5.16 18.94
C GLU A 282 19.78 6.03 19.64
N GLU A 283 20.56 6.81 18.87
CA GLU A 283 21.30 7.93 19.41
C GLU A 283 20.43 9.18 19.29
N SER A 284 19.84 9.51 20.44
CA SER A 284 19.39 10.83 20.95
C SER A 284 18.46 11.69 20.09
#